data_AF-A0A6M8N5F1-F1
#
_entry.id   AF-A0A6M8N5F1-F1
#
_cell.length_a   1.000
_cell.length_b   1.000
_cell.length_c   1.000
_cell.angle_alpha   90.00
_cell.angle_beta   90.00
_cell.angle_gamma   90.00
#
_symmetry.space_group_name_H-M   'P 1'
#
loop_
_entity.id
_entity.type
_entity.pdbx_description
1 polymer ?
#
loop_
_entity_poly.entity_id
_entity_poly.type
_entity_poly.pdbx_seq_one_letter_code
_entity_poly.pdbx_strand_id
1 'polypeptide(L)'
;MMTIELEQAKFEDLNIRDLSQRAYNAFEEYWQGSEEEFYEYMKNHNLDYDFEVNNINELGLKTDKFLNEFSEAVKIDISKFDFRLSSAMTSRNIKPIELDDYIKITLKNDELNTKDIYDTFLSFNSRSFIDFRSYNEQDNTLTFIYNRRGIFDENDRIAILKAKNSATMSDNFKSAKDNNFILSGLCHELAEKNNIGFRFEYLGTGDVVKEISMSADNILNVAEKKEAQKEEIIEEIKVAKIAREELIKERATTRQSLNEDSNKHEILKEANTEIRLNVVDDINLNTLDKIVDDSIALYRKKEEEKLKIRLETAQKEGIVAYKEMQERIIKDGMNIYEAINYTKQKYREEHTVNMASAFLTKDILEVGLLKTDLANKEESIKNLNENLNALNDEITKREETISSLKSTLQNKQIEITNLGIKHEQQIEILTKEAQKKYKELDEVYSAEIKKVKNELDKKDTELEEQDDLILRLNSQIELLKSQLNTENVKNENLIRENESLKTKLGLKHEKIEEILNSNNQKDRLDNKDIDELKDILKDEKQSNNNKREALASMRFEDILREDDSNNENETNTNIKKQR
;
A
#
# COMPACT_ATOMS: atom_id res chain seq x y z
N MET A 1 0.68 -19.49 -65.33
CA MET A 1 0.37 -20.28 -64.10
C MET A 1 -1.07 -20.75 -64.22
N MET A 2 -1.52 -21.73 -63.43
CA MET A 2 -2.96 -21.99 -63.34
C MET A 2 -3.61 -21.16 -62.22
N THR A 3 -4.63 -20.40 -62.57
CA THR A 3 -5.51 -19.72 -61.62
C THR A 3 -6.59 -20.70 -61.14
N ILE A 4 -6.72 -20.83 -59.83
CA ILE A 4 -7.71 -21.66 -59.14
C ILE A 4 -8.89 -20.77 -58.77
N GLU A 5 -10.09 -21.13 -59.22
CA GLU A 5 -11.36 -20.65 -58.69
C GLU A 5 -11.99 -21.77 -57.85
N LEU A 6 -12.48 -21.46 -56.65
CA LEU A 6 -12.99 -22.44 -55.70
C LEU A 6 -14.39 -22.03 -55.22
N GLU A 7 -15.37 -22.89 -55.49
CA GLU A 7 -16.79 -22.68 -55.22
C GLU A 7 -17.39 -23.91 -54.53
N GLN A 8 -18.51 -23.74 -53.81
CA GLN A 8 -19.30 -24.89 -53.37
C GLN A 8 -20.12 -25.41 -54.57
N ALA A 9 -19.98 -26.68 -54.90
CA ALA A 9 -20.67 -27.26 -56.05
C ALA A 9 -22.19 -27.27 -55.82
N LYS A 10 -22.97 -26.93 -56.84
CA LYS A 10 -24.42 -27.13 -56.83
C LYS A 10 -24.74 -28.55 -57.30
N PHE A 11 -25.92 -29.03 -56.94
CA PHE A 11 -26.43 -30.31 -57.47
C PHE A 11 -26.51 -30.33 -59.01
N GLU A 12 -26.70 -29.16 -59.62
CA GLU A 12 -26.73 -28.93 -61.08
C GLU A 12 -25.36 -29.09 -61.75
N ASP A 13 -24.25 -28.91 -61.01
CA ASP A 13 -22.88 -29.07 -61.52
C ASP A 13 -22.45 -30.56 -61.56
N LEU A 14 -23.18 -31.45 -60.89
CA LEU A 14 -22.81 -32.86 -60.73
C LEU A 14 -23.37 -33.72 -61.87
N ASN A 15 -22.49 -34.23 -62.73
CA ASN A 15 -22.83 -35.07 -63.87
C ASN A 15 -22.14 -36.44 -63.80
N ILE A 16 -22.92 -37.52 -63.76
CA ILE A 16 -22.41 -38.90 -63.59
C ILE A 16 -21.56 -39.35 -64.78
N ARG A 17 -21.74 -38.77 -65.97
CA ARG A 17 -20.89 -39.06 -67.14
C ARG A 17 -19.45 -38.61 -66.93
N ASP A 18 -19.23 -37.66 -66.03
CA ASP A 18 -17.92 -37.06 -65.75
C ASP A 18 -17.26 -37.71 -64.52
N LEU A 19 -17.91 -38.73 -63.91
CA LEU A 19 -17.41 -39.48 -62.76
C LEU A 19 -16.09 -40.18 -63.14
N SER A 20 -14.99 -39.68 -62.59
CA SER A 20 -13.64 -40.17 -62.91
C SER A 20 -13.08 -41.04 -61.79
N GLN A 21 -13.44 -40.76 -60.54
CA GLN A 21 -12.93 -41.49 -59.38
C GLN A 21 -14.04 -42.14 -58.54
N ARG A 22 -13.77 -43.39 -58.10
CA ARG A 22 -14.52 -44.08 -57.04
C ARG A 22 -13.62 -44.31 -55.82
N ALA A 23 -14.23 -44.72 -54.71
CA ALA A 23 -13.51 -44.80 -53.44
C ALA A 23 -12.32 -45.77 -53.43
N TYR A 24 -12.31 -46.81 -54.26
CA TYR A 24 -11.21 -47.78 -54.30
C TYR A 24 -9.90 -47.17 -54.83
N ASN A 25 -9.96 -46.25 -55.80
CA ASN A 25 -8.79 -45.59 -56.39
C ASN A 25 -7.96 -44.86 -55.32
N ALA A 26 -8.63 -44.21 -54.37
CA ALA A 26 -7.99 -43.49 -53.27
C ALA A 26 -7.20 -44.40 -52.29
N PHE A 27 -7.43 -45.73 -52.32
CA PHE A 27 -6.69 -46.70 -51.50
C PHE A 27 -5.53 -47.36 -52.23
N GLU A 28 -5.41 -47.18 -53.54
CA GLU A 28 -4.37 -47.79 -54.38
C GLU A 28 -2.96 -47.35 -53.97
N GLU A 29 -2.78 -46.06 -53.63
CA GLU A 29 -1.53 -45.47 -53.11
C GLU A 29 -1.01 -46.14 -51.81
N TYR A 30 -1.84 -46.91 -51.12
CA TYR A 30 -1.53 -47.53 -49.82
C TYR A 30 -1.29 -49.05 -49.92
N TRP A 31 -1.24 -49.59 -51.15
CA TRP A 31 -0.96 -51.01 -51.43
C TRP A 31 0.52 -51.23 -51.77
N GLN A 32 1.13 -52.27 -51.20
CA GLN A 32 2.55 -52.62 -51.39
C GLN A 32 2.76 -53.82 -52.34
N GLY A 33 1.71 -54.25 -53.06
CA GLY A 33 1.75 -55.33 -54.06
C GLY A 33 1.59 -54.82 -55.49
N SER A 34 1.32 -55.73 -56.44
CA SER A 34 0.95 -55.35 -57.80
C SER A 34 -0.53 -54.94 -57.90
N GLU A 35 -0.88 -54.22 -58.96
CA GLU A 35 -2.26 -53.84 -59.30
C GLU A 35 -3.16 -55.08 -59.48
N GLU A 36 -2.64 -56.15 -60.09
CA GLU A 36 -3.36 -57.42 -60.24
C GLU A 36 -3.74 -58.04 -58.88
N GLU A 37 -2.81 -58.04 -57.92
CA GLU A 37 -3.04 -58.55 -56.56
C GLU A 37 -4.03 -57.67 -55.77
N PHE A 38 -4.07 -56.35 -56.03
CA PHE A 38 -5.04 -55.43 -55.43
C PHE A 38 -6.48 -55.77 -55.85
N TYR A 39 -6.72 -55.97 -57.15
CA TYR A 39 -8.03 -56.39 -57.63
C TYR A 39 -8.38 -57.84 -57.23
N GLU A 40 -7.38 -58.72 -57.06
CA GLU A 40 -7.59 -60.06 -56.51
C GLU A 40 -8.02 -60.01 -55.03
N TYR A 41 -7.41 -59.15 -54.21
CA TYR A 41 -7.86 -58.88 -52.84
C TYR A 41 -9.32 -58.40 -52.82
N MET A 42 -9.67 -57.42 -53.66
CA MET A 42 -11.05 -56.90 -53.73
C MET A 42 -12.07 -58.01 -54.05
N LYS A 43 -11.75 -58.91 -54.99
CA LYS A 43 -12.59 -60.06 -55.36
C LYS A 43 -12.68 -61.09 -54.23
N ASN A 44 -11.55 -61.43 -53.59
CA ASN A 44 -11.51 -62.41 -52.49
C ASN A 44 -12.36 -61.97 -51.28
N HIS A 45 -12.46 -60.68 -51.02
CA HIS A 45 -13.31 -60.11 -49.98
C HIS A 45 -14.75 -59.76 -50.43
N ASN A 46 -15.14 -60.13 -51.66
CA ASN A 46 -16.46 -59.84 -52.27
C ASN A 46 -16.82 -58.34 -52.28
N LEU A 47 -15.84 -57.47 -52.47
CA LEU A 47 -16.04 -56.02 -52.49
C LEU A 47 -16.58 -55.58 -53.85
N ASP A 48 -17.72 -54.91 -53.85
CA ASP A 48 -18.33 -54.32 -55.05
C ASP A 48 -17.63 -52.98 -55.35
N TYR A 49 -16.52 -53.04 -56.09
CA TYR A 49 -15.70 -51.86 -56.45
C TYR A 49 -16.07 -51.28 -57.82
N ASP A 50 -16.58 -52.10 -58.74
CA ASP A 50 -16.96 -51.70 -60.11
C ASP A 50 -18.48 -51.53 -60.30
N PHE A 51 -19.16 -50.86 -59.36
CA PHE A 51 -20.60 -50.67 -59.42
C PHE A 51 -21.05 -49.62 -60.46
N GLU A 52 -22.11 -49.93 -61.21
CA GLU A 52 -22.82 -48.95 -62.05
C GLU A 52 -23.75 -48.04 -61.22
N VAL A 53 -23.95 -46.78 -61.62
CA VAL A 53 -24.81 -45.80 -60.93
C VAL A 53 -25.65 -44.98 -61.91
N ASN A 54 -26.92 -44.78 -61.59
CA ASN A 54 -27.86 -44.01 -62.42
C ASN A 54 -28.16 -42.61 -61.86
N ASN A 55 -27.90 -42.38 -60.56
CA ASN A 55 -28.11 -41.09 -59.91
C ASN A 55 -27.07 -40.85 -58.79
N ILE A 56 -26.85 -39.59 -58.41
CA ILE A 56 -25.83 -39.17 -57.43
C ILE A 56 -26.11 -39.75 -56.02
N ASN A 57 -27.38 -39.92 -55.67
CA ASN A 57 -27.77 -40.48 -54.36
C ASN A 57 -27.41 -41.98 -54.29
N GLU A 58 -27.60 -42.72 -55.39
CA GLU A 58 -27.17 -44.11 -55.53
C GLU A 58 -25.64 -44.23 -55.46
N LEU A 59 -24.90 -43.31 -56.06
CA LEU A 59 -23.44 -43.22 -55.95
C LEU A 59 -22.97 -43.03 -54.50
N GLY A 60 -23.58 -42.10 -53.75
CA GLY A 60 -23.30 -41.94 -52.33
C GLY A 60 -23.54 -43.23 -51.53
N LEU A 61 -24.73 -43.84 -51.70
CA LEU A 61 -25.11 -45.06 -50.99
C LEU A 61 -24.21 -46.27 -51.32
N LYS A 62 -23.84 -46.48 -52.59
CA LYS A 62 -22.93 -47.58 -52.98
C LYS A 62 -21.50 -47.34 -52.50
N THR A 63 -21.04 -46.08 -52.51
CA THR A 63 -19.73 -45.72 -51.96
C THR A 63 -19.68 -45.93 -50.44
N ASP A 64 -20.72 -45.52 -49.72
CA ASP A 64 -20.84 -45.78 -48.28
C ASP A 64 -20.88 -47.28 -47.98
N LYS A 65 -21.59 -48.08 -48.80
CA LYS A 65 -21.60 -49.54 -48.69
C LYS A 65 -20.19 -50.11 -48.87
N PHE A 66 -19.50 -49.76 -49.96
CA PHE A 66 -18.13 -50.19 -50.25
C PHE A 66 -17.17 -49.83 -49.10
N LEU A 67 -17.20 -48.60 -48.58
CA LEU A 67 -16.33 -48.17 -47.49
C LEU A 67 -16.55 -48.97 -46.20
N ASN A 68 -17.79 -49.36 -45.90
CA ASN A 68 -18.10 -50.21 -44.75
C ASN A 68 -17.64 -51.65 -44.97
N GLU A 69 -17.90 -52.24 -46.15
CA GLU A 69 -17.45 -53.60 -46.50
C GLU A 69 -15.91 -53.70 -46.51
N PHE A 70 -15.22 -52.71 -47.07
CA PHE A 70 -13.76 -52.61 -47.06
C PHE A 70 -13.20 -52.39 -45.65
N SER A 71 -13.91 -51.66 -44.77
CA SER A 71 -13.57 -51.55 -43.35
C SER A 71 -13.64 -52.88 -42.61
N GLU A 72 -14.54 -53.79 -43.00
CA GLU A 72 -14.62 -55.13 -42.42
C GLU A 72 -13.52 -56.04 -42.99
N ALA A 73 -13.26 -55.98 -44.30
CA ALA A 73 -12.16 -56.69 -44.95
C ALA A 73 -10.81 -56.39 -44.30
N VAL A 74 -10.42 -55.10 -44.18
CA VAL A 74 -9.14 -54.66 -43.60
C VAL A 74 -8.98 -55.03 -42.11
N LYS A 75 -10.09 -55.24 -41.37
CA LYS A 75 -10.05 -55.74 -39.98
C LYS A 75 -9.85 -57.25 -39.89
N ILE A 76 -10.25 -58.00 -40.92
CA ILE A 76 -10.12 -59.47 -40.98
C ILE A 76 -8.73 -59.82 -41.52
N ASP A 77 -8.34 -59.24 -42.64
CA ASP A 77 -7.03 -59.39 -43.26
C ASP A 77 -6.60 -58.07 -43.92
N ILE A 78 -5.46 -57.53 -43.48
CA ILE A 78 -4.85 -56.33 -44.05
C ILE A 78 -3.96 -56.62 -45.26
N SER A 79 -3.55 -57.89 -45.45
CA SER A 79 -2.70 -58.33 -46.57
C SER A 79 -1.49 -57.41 -46.80
N LYS A 80 -1.34 -56.85 -48.01
CA LYS A 80 -0.25 -55.92 -48.40
C LYS A 80 -0.61 -54.43 -48.27
N PHE A 81 -1.71 -54.07 -47.61
CA PHE A 81 -1.97 -52.66 -47.28
C PHE A 81 -1.04 -52.18 -46.17
N ASP A 82 -0.74 -50.88 -46.17
CA ASP A 82 -0.06 -50.23 -45.05
C ASP A 82 -0.81 -50.49 -43.73
N PHE A 83 -0.11 -51.06 -42.74
CA PHE A 83 -0.69 -51.43 -41.44
C PHE A 83 -1.39 -50.26 -40.73
N ARG A 84 -0.98 -49.01 -40.99
CA ARG A 84 -1.59 -47.79 -40.44
C ARG A 84 -3.05 -47.63 -40.89
N LEU A 85 -3.44 -48.21 -42.03
CA LEU A 85 -4.81 -48.16 -42.59
C LEU A 85 -5.84 -48.80 -41.65
N SER A 86 -5.48 -49.87 -40.94
CA SER A 86 -6.34 -50.51 -39.93
C SER A 86 -6.86 -49.52 -38.87
N SER A 87 -6.02 -48.56 -38.46
CA SER A 87 -6.36 -47.52 -37.48
C SER A 87 -7.21 -46.38 -38.07
N ALA A 88 -7.10 -46.17 -39.39
CA ALA A 88 -7.90 -45.19 -40.12
C ALA A 88 -9.32 -45.69 -40.38
N MET A 89 -9.47 -46.97 -40.73
CA MET A 89 -10.71 -47.64 -41.14
C MET A 89 -11.64 -48.00 -39.98
N THR A 90 -11.94 -47.03 -39.10
CA THR A 90 -12.90 -47.18 -38.00
C THR A 90 -14.26 -46.56 -38.34
N SER A 91 -15.34 -47.09 -37.76
CA SER A 91 -16.72 -46.57 -37.90
C SER A 91 -16.92 -45.14 -37.36
N ARG A 92 -15.94 -44.57 -36.66
CA ARG A 92 -15.92 -43.15 -36.28
C ARG A 92 -15.49 -42.23 -37.43
N ASN A 93 -14.61 -42.72 -38.30
CA ASN A 93 -13.98 -41.97 -39.39
C ASN A 93 -14.77 -42.13 -40.69
N ILE A 94 -15.22 -43.35 -40.97
CA ILE A 94 -16.11 -43.69 -42.09
C ILE A 94 -17.52 -43.22 -41.71
N LYS A 95 -17.86 -42.02 -42.17
CA LYS A 95 -19.19 -41.43 -42.03
C LYS A 95 -19.83 -41.33 -43.42
N PRO A 96 -21.18 -41.40 -43.50
CA PRO A 96 -21.89 -41.27 -44.76
C PRO A 96 -21.47 -40.06 -45.59
N ILE A 97 -21.51 -40.21 -46.91
CA ILE A 97 -21.23 -39.15 -47.87
C ILE A 97 -22.44 -38.20 -47.93
N GLU A 98 -22.22 -36.95 -47.50
CA GLU A 98 -23.22 -35.89 -47.52
C GLU A 98 -23.31 -35.27 -48.94
N LEU A 99 -24.52 -34.94 -49.40
CA LEU A 99 -24.75 -34.37 -50.75
C LEU A 99 -24.31 -32.90 -50.86
N ASP A 100 -24.29 -32.16 -49.75
CA ASP A 100 -23.86 -30.75 -49.71
C ASP A 100 -22.33 -30.58 -49.64
N ASP A 101 -21.59 -31.69 -49.67
CA ASP A 101 -20.17 -31.78 -49.35
C ASP A 101 -19.22 -31.76 -50.55
N TYR A 102 -19.73 -31.37 -51.72
CA TYR A 102 -18.94 -31.25 -52.95
C TYR A 102 -18.38 -29.82 -53.11
N ILE A 103 -17.10 -29.74 -53.47
CA ILE A 103 -16.43 -28.49 -53.86
C ILE A 103 -16.15 -28.56 -55.36
N LYS A 104 -16.43 -27.46 -56.06
CA LYS A 104 -16.09 -27.24 -57.46
C LYS A 104 -14.83 -26.39 -57.53
N ILE A 105 -13.86 -26.86 -58.30
CA ILE A 105 -12.64 -26.13 -58.62
C ILE A 105 -12.57 -25.96 -60.13
N THR A 106 -12.44 -24.72 -60.57
CA THR A 106 -12.18 -24.39 -61.98
C THR A 106 -10.72 -23.97 -62.08
N LEU A 107 -9.93 -24.68 -62.88
CA LEU A 107 -8.57 -24.30 -63.22
C LEU A 107 -8.58 -23.57 -64.57
N LYS A 108 -8.07 -22.35 -64.58
CA LYS A 108 -7.87 -21.51 -65.76
C LYS A 108 -6.38 -21.33 -65.99
N ASN A 109 -5.88 -21.71 -67.16
CA ASN A 109 -4.49 -21.51 -67.52
C ASN A 109 -4.36 -20.27 -68.41
N ASP A 110 -3.31 -19.47 -68.19
CA ASP A 110 -3.00 -18.27 -68.99
C ASP A 110 -2.67 -18.64 -70.45
N GLU A 111 -2.21 -19.87 -70.68
CA GLU A 111 -1.91 -20.47 -71.98
C GLU A 111 -2.86 -21.64 -72.29
N LEU A 112 -2.99 -22.01 -73.57
CA LEU A 112 -3.77 -23.18 -73.98
C LEU A 112 -3.24 -24.45 -73.31
N ASN A 113 -4.11 -25.21 -72.65
CA ASN A 113 -3.72 -26.48 -72.03
C ASN A 113 -3.24 -27.46 -73.11
N THR A 114 -2.06 -28.03 -72.93
CA THR A 114 -1.55 -29.09 -73.81
C THR A 114 -2.33 -30.37 -73.56
N LYS A 115 -2.28 -31.27 -74.54
CA LYS A 115 -2.92 -32.60 -74.43
C LYS A 115 -2.40 -33.37 -73.22
N ASP A 116 -1.11 -33.23 -72.90
CA ASP A 116 -0.46 -33.91 -71.78
C ASP A 116 -1.01 -33.44 -70.41
N ILE A 117 -1.34 -32.15 -70.27
CA ILE A 117 -1.98 -31.59 -69.07
C ILE A 117 -3.39 -32.16 -68.89
N TYR A 118 -4.16 -32.25 -69.98
CA TYR A 118 -5.50 -32.83 -69.99
C TYR A 118 -5.47 -34.34 -69.67
N ASP A 119 -4.60 -35.10 -70.35
CA ASP A 119 -4.46 -36.53 -70.13
C ASP A 119 -4.05 -36.80 -68.66
N THR A 120 -3.11 -36.02 -68.10
CA THR A 120 -2.74 -36.06 -66.67
C THR A 120 -3.93 -35.77 -65.75
N PHE A 121 -4.68 -34.70 -66.02
CA PHE A 121 -5.82 -34.29 -65.21
C PHE A 121 -6.94 -35.34 -65.19
N LEU A 122 -7.15 -36.08 -66.28
CA LEU A 122 -8.11 -37.18 -66.28
C LEU A 122 -7.58 -38.47 -65.67
N SER A 123 -6.26 -38.74 -65.71
CA SER A 123 -5.71 -40.02 -65.26
C SER A 123 -5.21 -40.07 -63.81
N PHE A 124 -5.08 -38.94 -63.10
CA PHE A 124 -4.52 -38.97 -61.74
C PHE A 124 -5.45 -39.64 -60.71
N ASN A 125 -4.89 -40.30 -59.69
CA ASN A 125 -5.67 -40.75 -58.53
C ASN A 125 -5.76 -39.60 -57.51
N SER A 126 -6.98 -39.17 -57.23
CA SER A 126 -7.31 -38.15 -56.25
C SER A 126 -7.30 -38.70 -54.82
N ARG A 127 -7.17 -37.80 -53.85
CA ARG A 127 -7.31 -38.13 -52.42
C ARG A 127 -8.77 -38.18 -51.96
N SER A 128 -9.73 -37.79 -52.81
CA SER A 128 -11.17 -37.89 -52.55
C SER A 128 -11.72 -39.29 -52.76
N PHE A 129 -12.80 -39.66 -52.07
CA PHE A 129 -13.53 -40.89 -52.39
C PHE A 129 -14.41 -40.81 -53.64
N ILE A 130 -14.77 -39.60 -54.09
CA ILE A 130 -15.59 -39.39 -55.29
C ILE A 130 -15.14 -38.10 -55.96
N ASP A 131 -14.79 -38.16 -57.24
CA ASP A 131 -14.62 -36.96 -58.05
C ASP A 131 -15.19 -37.07 -59.47
N PHE A 132 -15.49 -35.91 -60.02
CA PHE A 132 -15.97 -35.67 -61.36
C PHE A 132 -15.01 -34.70 -62.06
N ARG A 133 -14.65 -35.00 -63.30
CA ARG A 133 -13.67 -34.24 -64.06
C ARG A 133 -14.20 -33.98 -65.45
N SER A 134 -14.19 -32.72 -65.84
CA SER A 134 -14.56 -32.32 -67.19
C SER A 134 -13.63 -31.24 -67.72
N TYR A 135 -13.48 -31.21 -69.03
CA TYR A 135 -12.66 -30.26 -69.75
C TYR A 135 -13.52 -29.56 -70.79
N ASN A 136 -13.44 -28.23 -70.83
CA ASN A 136 -14.14 -27.42 -71.81
C ASN A 136 -13.12 -26.76 -72.75
N GLU A 137 -13.05 -27.30 -73.98
CA GLU A 137 -12.18 -26.81 -75.07
C GLU A 137 -12.46 -25.35 -75.46
N GLN A 138 -13.68 -24.84 -75.28
CA GLN A 138 -14.04 -23.48 -75.71
C GLN A 138 -13.53 -22.41 -74.74
N ASP A 139 -13.55 -22.71 -73.43
CA ASP A 139 -13.13 -21.79 -72.38
C ASP A 139 -11.71 -22.09 -71.83
N ASN A 140 -11.04 -23.13 -72.34
CA ASN A 140 -9.74 -23.63 -71.85
C ASN A 140 -9.74 -23.93 -70.33
N THR A 141 -10.85 -24.46 -69.81
CA THR A 141 -11.03 -24.71 -68.37
C THR A 141 -11.07 -26.19 -68.03
N LEU A 142 -10.36 -26.57 -66.97
CA LEU A 142 -10.47 -27.88 -66.32
C LEU A 142 -11.38 -27.72 -65.09
N THR A 143 -12.44 -28.51 -65.02
CA THR A 143 -13.38 -28.50 -63.88
C THR A 143 -13.20 -29.77 -63.07
N PHE A 144 -12.87 -29.60 -61.79
CA PHE A 144 -12.66 -30.66 -60.81
C PHE A 144 -13.71 -30.53 -59.70
N ILE A 145 -14.67 -31.45 -59.63
CA ILE A 145 -15.67 -31.47 -58.57
C ILE A 145 -15.46 -32.71 -57.71
N TYR A 146 -15.21 -32.55 -56.43
CA TYR A 146 -14.85 -33.66 -55.55
C TYR A 146 -15.64 -33.62 -54.24
N ASN A 147 -15.90 -34.79 -53.66
CA ASN A 147 -16.43 -34.85 -52.31
C ASN A 147 -15.33 -34.52 -51.31
N ARG A 148 -15.63 -33.71 -50.29
CA ARG A 148 -14.66 -33.34 -49.26
C ARG A 148 -14.17 -34.52 -48.41
N ARG A 149 -14.84 -35.68 -48.44
CA ARG A 149 -14.36 -36.92 -47.82
C ARG A 149 -13.20 -37.50 -48.61
N GLY A 150 -12.12 -37.81 -47.91
CA GLY A 150 -10.93 -38.39 -48.52
C GLY A 150 -9.95 -38.97 -47.50
N ILE A 151 -8.84 -39.46 -48.02
CA ILE A 151 -7.74 -40.10 -47.30
C ILE A 151 -6.44 -39.31 -47.48
N PHE A 152 -5.60 -39.29 -46.46
CA PHE A 152 -4.30 -38.60 -46.49
C PHE A 152 -3.30 -39.26 -45.53
N ASP A 153 -2.02 -39.28 -45.93
CA ASP A 153 -0.90 -39.73 -45.10
C ASP A 153 -0.36 -38.57 -44.23
N GLU A 154 -0.58 -38.61 -42.91
CA GLU A 154 0.00 -37.66 -41.95
C GLU A 154 1.38 -38.10 -41.43
N ASN A 155 2.10 -38.96 -42.17
CA ASN A 155 3.38 -39.63 -41.84
C ASN A 155 3.31 -40.60 -40.65
N ASP A 156 2.83 -40.14 -39.49
CA ASP A 156 2.66 -40.98 -38.29
C ASP A 156 1.45 -41.91 -38.41
N ARG A 157 0.45 -41.53 -39.22
CA ARG A 157 -0.82 -42.25 -39.40
C ARG A 157 -1.47 -41.93 -40.73
N ILE A 158 -2.31 -42.84 -41.20
CA ILE A 158 -3.25 -42.58 -42.29
C ILE A 158 -4.52 -41.97 -41.68
N ALA A 159 -5.05 -40.91 -42.29
CA ALA A 159 -6.20 -40.15 -41.79
C ALA A 159 -7.32 -40.10 -42.84
N ILE A 160 -8.52 -40.56 -42.45
CA ILE A 160 -9.74 -40.43 -43.25
C ILE A 160 -10.58 -39.29 -42.66
N LEU A 161 -10.70 -38.19 -43.41
CA LEU A 161 -11.17 -36.90 -42.93
C LEU A 161 -12.05 -36.17 -43.96
N LYS A 162 -12.65 -35.06 -43.52
CA LYS A 162 -13.41 -34.12 -44.36
C LYS A 162 -12.56 -32.86 -44.55
N ALA A 163 -12.08 -32.63 -45.77
CA ALA A 163 -11.23 -31.50 -46.16
C ALA A 163 -11.89 -30.14 -45.83
N LYS A 164 -11.09 -29.12 -45.51
CA LYS A 164 -11.59 -27.74 -45.36
C LYS A 164 -11.92 -27.13 -46.72
N ASN A 165 -12.88 -26.21 -46.71
CA ASN A 165 -13.19 -25.37 -47.88
C ASN A 165 -12.19 -24.20 -47.92
N SER A 166 -10.95 -24.48 -48.34
CA SER A 166 -9.84 -23.52 -48.39
C SER A 166 -8.95 -23.80 -49.61
N ALA A 167 -8.31 -22.78 -50.16
CA ALA A 167 -7.32 -22.96 -51.21
C ALA A 167 -5.96 -23.36 -50.59
N THR A 168 -5.68 -24.67 -50.53
CA THR A 168 -4.40 -25.21 -50.06
C THR A 168 -3.66 -25.80 -51.26
N MET A 169 -2.54 -25.19 -51.65
CA MET A 169 -1.78 -25.58 -52.87
C MET A 169 -0.65 -26.59 -52.63
N SER A 170 -0.24 -26.81 -51.39
CA SER A 170 0.89 -27.71 -51.05
C SER A 170 0.68 -28.40 -49.71
N ASP A 171 1.36 -29.52 -49.53
CA ASP A 171 1.25 -30.37 -48.34
C ASP A 171 2.05 -29.86 -47.13
N ASN A 172 2.26 -28.54 -46.99
CA ASN A 172 3.02 -27.92 -45.90
C ASN A 172 2.26 -27.86 -44.55
N PHE A 173 1.52 -28.92 -44.23
CA PHE A 173 0.70 -29.02 -43.02
C PHE A 173 0.93 -30.35 -42.28
N LYS A 174 0.93 -30.27 -40.94
CA LYS A 174 1.03 -31.41 -40.02
C LYS A 174 -0.29 -32.14 -39.79
N SER A 175 -1.43 -31.52 -40.09
CA SER A 175 -2.72 -32.24 -40.08
C SER A 175 -3.63 -31.81 -41.23
N ALA A 176 -4.24 -32.82 -41.86
CA ALA A 176 -5.18 -32.68 -42.95
C ALA A 176 -6.54 -32.11 -42.51
N LYS A 177 -6.86 -32.15 -41.21
CA LYS A 177 -8.15 -31.68 -40.68
C LYS A 177 -8.42 -30.19 -40.92
N ASP A 178 -7.38 -29.37 -40.92
CA ASP A 178 -7.49 -27.91 -41.03
C ASP A 178 -7.12 -27.36 -42.40
N ASN A 179 -6.91 -28.23 -43.39
CA ASN A 179 -6.45 -27.89 -44.74
C ASN A 179 -7.29 -28.59 -45.81
N ASN A 180 -7.09 -28.21 -47.07
CA ASN A 180 -7.70 -28.86 -48.22
C ASN A 180 -6.71 -29.82 -48.88
N PHE A 181 -6.52 -30.97 -48.24
CA PHE A 181 -5.54 -31.99 -48.65
C PHE A 181 -5.82 -32.63 -50.02
N ILE A 182 -7.04 -32.47 -50.53
CA ILE A 182 -7.46 -32.99 -51.84
C ILE A 182 -6.98 -32.04 -52.95
N LEU A 183 -7.20 -30.73 -52.79
CA LEU A 183 -6.66 -29.73 -53.71
C LEU A 183 -5.12 -29.73 -53.73
N SER A 184 -4.46 -29.88 -52.58
CA SER A 184 -2.99 -29.95 -52.57
C SER A 184 -2.45 -31.20 -53.28
N GLY A 185 -3.21 -32.30 -53.32
CA GLY A 185 -2.89 -33.49 -54.11
C GLY A 185 -2.99 -33.23 -55.62
N LEU A 186 -4.09 -32.62 -56.08
CA LEU A 186 -4.24 -32.18 -57.47
C LEU A 186 -3.13 -31.20 -57.89
N CYS A 187 -2.77 -30.25 -57.04
CA CYS A 187 -1.66 -29.33 -57.31
C CYS A 187 -0.31 -30.04 -57.36
N HIS A 188 -0.11 -31.10 -56.57
CA HIS A 188 1.13 -31.89 -56.57
C HIS A 188 1.30 -32.70 -57.86
N GLU A 189 0.28 -33.45 -58.28
CA GLU A 189 0.30 -34.25 -59.54
C GLU A 189 0.57 -33.37 -60.78
N LEU A 190 -0.11 -32.23 -60.88
CA LEU A 190 0.10 -31.27 -61.97
C LEU A 190 1.45 -30.54 -61.88
N ALA A 191 2.00 -30.33 -60.68
CA ALA A 191 3.35 -29.80 -60.50
C ALA A 191 4.43 -30.83 -60.88
N GLU A 192 4.24 -32.10 -60.52
CA GLU A 192 5.18 -33.19 -60.80
C GLU A 192 5.28 -33.50 -62.30
N LYS A 193 4.15 -33.83 -62.94
CA LYS A 193 4.15 -34.31 -64.32
C LYS A 193 4.23 -33.19 -65.37
N ASN A 194 3.76 -31.99 -65.04
CA ASN A 194 3.64 -30.89 -66.00
C ASN A 194 4.39 -29.60 -65.59
N ASN A 195 5.07 -29.58 -64.44
CA ASN A 195 5.84 -28.43 -63.93
C ASN A 195 5.00 -27.14 -63.77
N ILE A 196 3.75 -27.26 -63.28
CA ILE A 196 2.80 -26.15 -63.21
C ILE A 196 2.72 -25.52 -61.81
N GLY A 197 2.87 -24.20 -61.76
CA GLY A 197 2.59 -23.38 -60.57
C GLY A 197 1.16 -22.81 -60.56
N PHE A 198 0.65 -22.54 -59.36
CA PHE A 198 -0.73 -22.17 -59.09
C PHE A 198 -0.89 -20.78 -58.47
N ARG A 199 -2.05 -20.15 -58.73
CA ARG A 199 -2.51 -18.86 -58.22
C ARG A 199 -3.92 -18.99 -57.65
N PHE A 200 -4.23 -18.28 -56.57
CA PHE A 200 -5.56 -18.16 -56.00
C PHE A 200 -5.79 -16.73 -55.52
N GLU A 201 -6.94 -16.16 -55.90
CA GLU A 201 -7.34 -14.80 -55.53
C GLU A 201 -8.48 -14.83 -54.52
N TYR A 202 -8.40 -13.99 -53.49
CA TYR A 202 -9.44 -13.89 -52.46
C TYR A 202 -9.65 -12.45 -52.00
N LEU A 203 -10.89 -12.16 -51.56
CA LEU A 203 -11.25 -10.87 -50.98
C LEU A 203 -10.68 -10.76 -49.55
N GLY A 204 -9.77 -9.82 -49.36
CA GLY A 204 -9.25 -9.43 -48.05
C GLY A 204 -10.16 -8.44 -47.33
N THR A 205 -9.79 -8.08 -46.10
CA THR A 205 -10.50 -7.08 -45.30
C THR A 205 -10.50 -5.72 -46.00
N GLY A 206 -11.69 -5.22 -46.38
CA GLY A 206 -11.87 -3.91 -47.05
C GLY A 206 -11.81 -3.96 -48.58
N ASP A 207 -12.39 -4.99 -49.20
CA ASP A 207 -12.54 -5.17 -50.66
C ASP A 207 -11.23 -5.19 -51.47
N VAL A 208 -10.08 -5.35 -50.81
CA VAL A 208 -8.78 -5.54 -51.46
C VAL A 208 -8.63 -7.00 -51.86
N VAL A 209 -8.58 -7.28 -53.16
CA VAL A 209 -8.20 -8.59 -53.70
C VAL A 209 -6.75 -8.89 -53.32
N LYS A 210 -6.52 -10.07 -52.73
CA LYS A 210 -5.20 -10.60 -52.37
C LYS A 210 -4.93 -11.86 -53.17
N GLU A 211 -3.70 -11.96 -53.68
CA GLU A 211 -3.22 -13.12 -54.41
C GLU A 211 -2.34 -13.99 -53.51
N ILE A 212 -2.50 -15.31 -53.61
CA ILE A 212 -1.53 -16.31 -53.16
C ILE A 212 -1.05 -17.05 -54.41
N SER A 213 0.25 -17.20 -54.58
CA SER A 213 0.84 -17.99 -55.67
C SER A 213 1.96 -18.90 -55.18
N MET A 214 2.09 -20.07 -55.80
CA MET A 214 3.14 -21.07 -55.57
C MET A 214 3.70 -21.58 -56.89
N SER A 215 5.02 -21.64 -57.02
CA SER A 215 5.69 -22.32 -58.15
C SER A 215 5.69 -23.84 -57.95
N ALA A 216 5.81 -24.59 -59.06
CA ALA A 216 5.93 -26.04 -59.05
C ALA A 216 7.10 -26.51 -58.15
N ASP A 217 8.28 -25.91 -58.31
CA ASP A 217 9.47 -26.22 -57.48
C ASP A 217 9.16 -26.12 -55.97
N ASN A 218 8.37 -25.15 -55.53
CA ASN A 218 8.02 -24.96 -54.12
C ASN A 218 6.98 -25.99 -53.63
N ILE A 219 6.18 -26.55 -54.52
CA ILE A 219 5.25 -27.66 -54.20
C ILE A 219 6.07 -28.96 -54.06
N LEU A 220 6.98 -29.23 -55.00
CA LEU A 220 7.82 -30.44 -55.02
C LEU A 220 8.83 -30.47 -53.86
N ASN A 221 9.53 -29.36 -53.57
CA ASN A 221 10.45 -29.24 -52.42
C ASN A 221 9.76 -29.48 -51.04
N VAL A 222 8.43 -29.34 -50.97
CA VAL A 222 7.65 -29.65 -49.76
C VAL A 222 7.28 -31.14 -49.69
N ALA A 223 7.04 -31.77 -50.85
CA ALA A 223 6.80 -33.21 -50.95
C ALA A 223 8.06 -34.02 -50.63
N GLU A 224 9.20 -33.72 -51.28
CA GLU A 224 10.50 -34.40 -51.05
C GLU A 224 10.90 -34.42 -49.57
N LYS A 225 10.68 -33.30 -48.85
CA LYS A 225 10.96 -33.19 -47.42
C LYS A 225 10.04 -34.03 -46.55
N LYS A 226 8.81 -34.30 -46.99
CA LYS A 226 7.89 -35.21 -46.30
C LYS A 226 8.24 -36.67 -46.56
N GLU A 227 8.66 -37.01 -47.77
CA GLU A 227 9.09 -38.36 -48.12
C GLU A 227 10.38 -38.76 -47.38
N ALA A 228 11.40 -37.90 -47.36
CA ALA A 228 12.63 -38.15 -46.60
C ALA A 228 12.34 -38.38 -45.09
N GLN A 229 11.41 -37.63 -44.50
CA GLN A 229 10.96 -37.85 -43.11
C GLN A 229 10.20 -39.17 -42.94
N LYS A 230 9.39 -39.58 -43.92
CA LYS A 230 8.65 -40.84 -43.91
C LYS A 230 9.60 -42.04 -43.99
N GLU A 231 10.64 -41.97 -44.82
CA GLU A 231 11.69 -43.00 -44.89
C GLU A 231 12.44 -43.14 -43.56
N GLU A 232 12.88 -42.03 -42.97
CA GLU A 232 13.58 -42.01 -41.67
C GLU A 232 12.73 -42.64 -40.54
N ILE A 233 11.44 -42.28 -40.44
CA ILE A 233 10.50 -42.87 -39.46
C ILE A 233 10.31 -44.37 -39.71
N ILE A 234 10.19 -44.81 -40.96
CA ILE A 234 10.04 -46.22 -41.31
C ILE A 234 11.30 -47.03 -40.96
N GLU A 235 12.51 -46.47 -41.15
CA GLU A 235 13.75 -47.07 -40.68
C GLU A 235 13.79 -47.21 -39.15
N GLU A 236 13.48 -46.15 -38.40
CA GLU A 236 13.46 -46.18 -36.93
C GLU A 236 12.50 -47.25 -36.40
N ILE A 237 11.29 -47.36 -36.97
CA ILE A 237 10.30 -48.37 -36.59
C ILE A 237 10.83 -49.80 -36.87
N LYS A 238 11.48 -50.02 -38.02
CA LYS A 238 12.10 -51.32 -38.36
C LYS A 238 13.21 -51.67 -37.37
N VAL A 239 14.13 -50.74 -37.09
CA VAL A 239 15.24 -50.93 -36.13
C VAL A 239 14.72 -51.23 -34.74
N ALA A 240 13.73 -50.46 -34.24
CA ALA A 240 13.12 -50.66 -32.93
C ALA A 240 12.40 -52.01 -32.81
N LYS A 241 11.75 -52.49 -33.88
CA LYS A 241 11.12 -53.82 -33.91
C LYS A 241 12.17 -54.95 -33.81
N ILE A 242 13.23 -54.87 -34.62
CA ILE A 242 14.34 -55.85 -34.59
C ILE A 242 15.00 -55.87 -33.21
N ALA A 243 15.30 -54.71 -32.63
CA ALA A 243 15.88 -54.60 -31.30
C ALA A 243 14.99 -55.24 -30.21
N ARG A 244 13.66 -55.05 -30.27
CA ARG A 244 12.72 -55.68 -29.33
C ARG A 244 12.67 -57.21 -29.47
N GLU A 245 12.62 -57.72 -30.70
CA GLU A 245 12.59 -59.17 -30.95
C GLU A 245 13.88 -59.86 -30.47
N GLU A 246 15.03 -59.20 -30.64
CA GLU A 246 16.32 -59.71 -30.17
C GLU A 246 16.43 -59.65 -28.63
N LEU A 247 15.98 -58.57 -27.98
CA LEU A 247 15.88 -58.49 -26.52
C LEU A 247 14.96 -59.57 -25.93
N ILE A 248 13.87 -59.95 -26.61
CA ILE A 248 12.99 -61.04 -26.20
C ILE A 248 13.74 -62.40 -26.29
N LYS A 249 14.51 -62.62 -27.36
CA LYS A 249 15.35 -63.83 -27.52
C LYS A 249 16.44 -63.90 -26.44
N GLU A 250 17.16 -62.81 -26.19
CA GLU A 250 18.16 -62.71 -25.10
C GLU A 250 17.52 -63.02 -23.73
N ARG A 251 16.36 -62.44 -23.41
CA ARG A 251 15.59 -62.72 -22.18
C ARG A 251 15.08 -64.17 -22.08
N ALA A 252 14.82 -64.83 -23.22
CA ALA A 252 14.47 -66.25 -23.23
C ALA A 252 15.70 -67.14 -22.93
N THR A 253 16.87 -66.85 -23.53
CA THR A 253 18.10 -67.63 -23.29
C THR A 253 18.63 -67.49 -21.87
N THR A 254 18.53 -66.31 -21.26
CA THR A 254 18.92 -66.06 -19.86
C THR A 254 17.98 -66.68 -18.82
N ARG A 255 16.79 -67.16 -19.23
CA ARG A 255 15.84 -67.91 -18.39
C ARG A 255 16.03 -69.43 -18.42
N GLN A 256 16.84 -69.97 -19.33
CA GLN A 256 17.11 -71.41 -19.35
C GLN A 256 18.06 -71.78 -18.19
N SER A 257 17.49 -72.41 -17.16
CA SER A 257 18.23 -73.29 -16.26
C SER A 257 18.97 -74.36 -17.07
N LEU A 258 20.18 -74.74 -16.61
CA LEU A 258 21.05 -75.67 -17.34
C LEU A 258 20.33 -76.97 -17.74
N ASN A 259 20.48 -77.34 -19.01
CA ASN A 259 20.28 -78.71 -19.49
C ASN A 259 21.63 -79.33 -19.85
N GLU A 260 21.71 -80.66 -19.78
CA GLU A 260 22.92 -81.45 -20.02
C GLU A 260 23.28 -81.51 -21.51
N ASP A 261 24.02 -80.51 -22.04
CA ASP A 261 25.04 -80.68 -23.11
C ASP A 261 25.75 -79.33 -23.41
N SER A 262 26.69 -78.92 -22.54
CA SER A 262 27.27 -77.56 -22.58
C SER A 262 28.04 -77.23 -23.86
N ASN A 263 28.81 -78.19 -24.40
CA ASN A 263 29.79 -77.91 -25.45
C ASN A 263 29.17 -77.57 -26.82
N LYS A 264 27.94 -78.00 -27.09
CA LYS A 264 27.26 -77.70 -28.36
C LYS A 264 26.53 -76.35 -28.33
N HIS A 265 26.18 -75.87 -27.13
CA HIS A 265 25.39 -74.65 -26.96
C HIS A 265 26.26 -73.39 -26.88
N GLU A 266 27.51 -73.49 -26.40
CA GLU A 266 28.48 -72.38 -26.41
C GLU A 266 28.90 -72.01 -27.84
N ILE A 267 29.18 -72.99 -28.70
CA ILE A 267 29.50 -72.78 -30.12
C ILE A 267 28.35 -72.05 -30.86
N LEU A 268 27.09 -72.29 -30.47
CA LEU A 268 25.92 -71.59 -31.01
C LEU A 268 25.66 -70.21 -30.38
N LYS A 269 26.27 -69.88 -29.23
CA LYS A 269 26.23 -68.53 -28.67
C LYS A 269 27.19 -67.59 -29.38
N GLU A 270 28.41 -68.03 -29.65
CA GLU A 270 29.42 -67.25 -30.39
C GLU A 270 28.98 -66.97 -31.84
N ALA A 271 28.30 -67.92 -32.49
CA ALA A 271 27.83 -67.80 -33.87
C ALA A 271 26.68 -66.78 -34.11
N ASN A 272 26.13 -66.16 -33.05
CA ASN A 272 25.00 -65.21 -33.12
C ASN A 272 25.40 -63.74 -32.90
N THR A 273 26.66 -63.45 -32.55
CA THR A 273 27.16 -62.07 -32.38
C THR A 273 27.80 -61.48 -33.64
N GLU A 274 27.88 -62.24 -34.74
CA GLU A 274 28.49 -61.82 -35.99
C GLU A 274 27.55 -60.93 -36.83
N ILE A 275 28.08 -59.83 -37.38
CA ILE A 275 27.38 -59.04 -38.40
C ILE A 275 27.32 -59.87 -39.68
N ARG A 276 26.20 -60.58 -39.89
CA ARG A 276 25.95 -61.30 -41.14
C ARG A 276 25.44 -60.34 -42.19
N LEU A 277 26.27 -60.07 -43.19
CA LEU A 277 25.85 -59.42 -44.42
C LEU A 277 24.82 -60.32 -45.11
N ASN A 278 23.64 -59.78 -45.43
CA ASN A 278 22.72 -60.45 -46.33
C ASN A 278 23.36 -60.45 -47.72
N VAL A 279 23.82 -61.62 -48.16
CA VAL A 279 24.35 -61.80 -49.51
C VAL A 279 23.18 -61.73 -50.48
N VAL A 280 23.02 -60.57 -51.12
CA VAL A 280 22.15 -60.38 -52.28
C VAL A 280 22.92 -60.85 -53.52
N ASP A 281 22.25 -61.46 -54.49
CA ASP A 281 22.92 -62.15 -55.60
C ASP A 281 23.70 -61.22 -56.57
N ASP A 282 23.52 -59.89 -56.49
CA ASP A 282 24.19 -58.86 -57.30
C ASP A 282 25.16 -57.98 -56.47
N ILE A 283 26.19 -58.58 -55.87
CA ILE A 283 27.30 -57.83 -55.23
C ILE A 283 28.34 -57.43 -56.28
N ASN A 284 28.63 -56.13 -56.37
CA ASN A 284 29.64 -55.58 -57.27
C ASN A 284 30.76 -54.92 -56.44
N LEU A 285 32.02 -54.93 -56.92
CA LEU A 285 33.16 -54.49 -56.10
C LEU A 285 33.05 -53.03 -55.62
N ASN A 286 32.38 -52.17 -56.41
CA ASN A 286 32.20 -50.75 -56.10
C ASN A 286 31.02 -50.45 -55.14
N THR A 287 30.19 -51.44 -54.81
CA THR A 287 29.09 -51.30 -53.84
C THR A 287 29.35 -52.00 -52.51
N LEU A 288 30.38 -52.86 -52.44
CA LEU A 288 30.70 -53.64 -51.25
C LEU A 288 31.01 -52.77 -50.02
N ASP A 289 31.83 -51.72 -50.17
CA ASP A 289 32.19 -50.83 -49.05
C ASP A 289 30.94 -50.12 -48.47
N LYS A 290 30.01 -49.67 -49.32
CA LYS A 290 28.74 -49.09 -48.88
C LYS A 290 27.88 -50.09 -48.13
N ILE A 291 27.73 -51.31 -48.65
CA ILE A 291 26.96 -52.38 -47.99
C ILE A 291 27.55 -52.71 -46.59
N VAL A 292 28.88 -52.67 -46.46
CA VAL A 292 29.56 -52.84 -45.17
C VAL A 292 29.28 -51.65 -44.24
N ASP A 293 29.46 -50.41 -44.69
CA ASP A 293 29.20 -49.21 -43.90
C ASP A 293 27.73 -49.12 -43.44
N ASP A 294 26.78 -49.39 -44.33
CA ASP A 294 25.34 -49.43 -44.03
C ASP A 294 25.01 -50.53 -43.01
N SER A 295 25.64 -51.71 -43.12
CA SER A 295 25.47 -52.79 -42.12
C SER A 295 26.04 -52.44 -40.74
N ILE A 296 27.15 -51.70 -40.69
CA ILE A 296 27.76 -51.21 -39.45
C ILE A 296 26.88 -50.10 -38.84
N ALA A 297 26.36 -49.19 -39.66
CA ALA A 297 25.43 -48.15 -39.22
C ALA A 297 24.13 -48.74 -38.65
N LEU A 298 23.55 -49.73 -39.33
CA LEU A 298 22.37 -50.46 -38.88
C LEU A 298 22.64 -51.19 -37.55
N TYR A 299 23.78 -51.87 -37.41
CA TYR A 299 24.18 -52.53 -36.17
C TYR A 299 24.35 -51.54 -35.01
N ARG A 300 24.97 -50.38 -35.24
CA ARG A 300 25.09 -49.30 -34.23
C ARG A 300 23.73 -48.78 -33.79
N LYS A 301 22.88 -48.33 -34.73
CA LYS A 301 21.50 -47.87 -34.43
C LYS A 301 20.72 -48.93 -33.62
N LYS A 302 20.87 -50.21 -33.97
CA LYS A 302 20.22 -51.35 -33.28
C LYS A 302 20.71 -51.51 -31.83
N GLU A 303 22.01 -51.52 -31.57
CA GLU A 303 22.55 -51.70 -30.21
C GLU A 303 22.29 -50.47 -29.31
N GLU A 304 22.28 -49.25 -29.88
CA GLU A 304 21.86 -48.03 -29.18
C GLU A 304 20.38 -48.11 -28.74
N GLU A 305 19.47 -48.49 -29.65
CA GLU A 305 18.04 -48.62 -29.32
C GLU A 305 17.78 -49.79 -28.36
N LYS A 306 18.53 -50.90 -28.46
CA LYS A 306 18.51 -51.97 -27.43
C LYS A 306 18.89 -51.43 -26.05
N LEU A 307 19.98 -50.67 -25.95
CA LEU A 307 20.45 -50.10 -24.68
C LEU A 307 19.42 -49.14 -24.09
N LYS A 308 18.84 -48.26 -24.92
CA LYS A 308 17.75 -47.35 -24.53
C LYS A 308 16.53 -48.10 -24.00
N ILE A 309 16.06 -49.15 -24.70
CA ILE A 309 14.93 -49.99 -24.24
C ILE A 309 15.27 -50.70 -22.92
N ARG A 310 16.50 -51.21 -22.76
CA ARG A 310 16.97 -51.79 -21.48
C ARG A 310 16.94 -50.74 -20.36
N LEU A 311 17.47 -49.53 -20.59
CA LEU A 311 17.48 -48.43 -19.62
C LEU A 311 16.08 -47.95 -19.24
N GLU A 312 15.17 -47.77 -20.19
CA GLU A 312 13.77 -47.41 -19.91
C GLU A 312 13.04 -48.48 -19.08
N THR A 313 13.31 -49.75 -19.37
CA THR A 313 12.73 -50.87 -18.60
C THR A 313 13.33 -50.92 -17.20
N ALA A 314 14.66 -50.79 -17.10
CA ALA A 314 15.40 -50.75 -15.84
C ALA A 314 15.05 -49.54 -14.96
N GLN A 315 14.64 -48.40 -15.54
CA GLN A 315 14.14 -47.26 -14.79
C GLN A 315 12.76 -47.57 -14.17
N LYS A 316 11.85 -48.21 -14.92
CA LYS A 316 10.52 -48.62 -14.43
C LYS A 316 10.62 -49.71 -13.37
N GLU A 317 11.39 -50.77 -13.63
CA GLU A 317 11.65 -51.84 -12.68
C GLU A 317 12.47 -51.35 -11.48
N GLY A 318 13.39 -50.41 -11.69
CA GLY A 318 14.24 -49.78 -10.67
C GLY A 318 13.44 -49.04 -9.60
N ILE A 319 12.30 -48.44 -9.94
CA ILE A 319 11.38 -47.82 -8.96
C ILE A 319 10.72 -48.90 -8.06
N VAL A 320 10.41 -50.07 -8.61
CA VAL A 320 9.83 -51.19 -7.85
C VAL A 320 10.88 -51.82 -6.94
N ALA A 321 12.05 -52.12 -7.52
CA ALA A 321 13.22 -52.61 -6.81
C ALA A 321 13.67 -51.65 -5.68
N TYR A 322 13.55 -50.33 -5.90
CA TYR A 322 13.84 -49.31 -4.91
C TYR A 322 12.86 -49.34 -3.72
N LYS A 323 11.55 -49.40 -3.99
CA LYS A 323 10.54 -49.52 -2.93
C LYS A 323 10.76 -50.77 -2.09
N GLU A 324 11.12 -51.88 -2.72
CA GLU A 324 11.47 -53.10 -2.01
C GLU A 324 12.75 -52.94 -1.16
N MET A 325 13.82 -52.28 -1.67
CA MET A 325 14.98 -51.92 -0.83
C MET A 325 14.56 -51.09 0.39
N GLN A 326 13.72 -50.05 0.21
CA GLN A 326 13.23 -49.23 1.32
C GLN A 326 12.46 -50.07 2.34
N GLU A 327 11.57 -50.96 1.91
CA GLU A 327 10.82 -51.83 2.82
C GLU A 327 11.73 -52.79 3.60
N ARG A 328 12.76 -53.38 2.95
CA ARG A 328 13.76 -54.21 3.64
C ARG A 328 14.56 -53.43 4.68
N ILE A 329 14.93 -52.17 4.37
CA ILE A 329 15.66 -51.31 5.31
C ILE A 329 14.77 -50.89 6.49
N ILE A 330 13.53 -50.49 6.23
CA ILE A 330 12.64 -49.87 7.24
C ILE A 330 11.89 -50.92 8.09
N LYS A 331 11.38 -52.00 7.48
CA LYS A 331 10.54 -53.00 8.14
C LYS A 331 11.34 -54.18 8.67
N ASP A 332 12.28 -54.69 7.86
CA ASP A 332 13.08 -55.86 8.21
C ASP A 332 14.40 -55.49 8.90
N GLY A 333 14.75 -54.20 8.96
CA GLY A 333 15.95 -53.69 9.62
C GLY A 333 17.27 -54.03 8.90
N MET A 334 17.22 -54.43 7.62
CA MET A 334 18.43 -54.73 6.84
C MET A 334 19.31 -53.48 6.69
N ASN A 335 20.63 -53.65 6.72
CA ASN A 335 21.50 -52.54 6.36
C ASN A 335 21.46 -52.26 4.84
N ILE A 336 21.86 -51.06 4.43
CA ILE A 336 21.80 -50.62 3.03
C ILE A 336 22.57 -51.56 2.09
N TYR A 337 23.69 -52.12 2.54
CA TYR A 337 24.52 -53.03 1.75
C TYR A 337 23.86 -54.40 1.55
N GLU A 338 23.21 -54.94 2.59
CA GLU A 338 22.38 -56.14 2.52
C GLU A 338 21.18 -55.95 1.61
N ALA A 339 20.46 -54.82 1.72
CA ALA A 339 19.33 -54.50 0.86
C ALA A 339 19.75 -54.38 -0.62
N ILE A 340 20.87 -53.74 -0.92
CA ILE A 340 21.43 -53.68 -2.29
C ILE A 340 21.79 -55.08 -2.80
N ASN A 341 22.44 -55.91 -1.99
CA ASN A 341 22.82 -57.27 -2.39
C ASN A 341 21.61 -58.20 -2.57
N TYR A 342 20.57 -58.06 -1.75
CA TYR A 342 19.29 -58.75 -1.93
C TYR A 342 18.67 -58.39 -3.29
N THR A 343 18.61 -57.11 -3.64
CA THR A 343 18.06 -56.66 -4.93
C THR A 343 18.92 -57.13 -6.10
N LYS A 344 20.25 -57.17 -5.97
CA LYS A 344 21.16 -57.79 -6.97
C LYS A 344 20.79 -59.26 -7.23
N GLN A 345 20.58 -60.04 -6.18
CA GLN A 345 20.22 -61.45 -6.31
C GLN A 345 18.83 -61.65 -6.93
N LYS A 346 17.86 -60.79 -6.58
CA LYS A 346 16.46 -60.91 -7.04
C LYS A 346 16.28 -60.47 -8.50
N TYR A 347 16.76 -59.28 -8.87
CA TYR A 347 16.49 -58.70 -10.19
C TYR A 347 17.50 -59.16 -11.25
N ARG A 348 18.74 -59.51 -10.86
CA ARG A 348 19.85 -60.00 -11.71
C ARG A 348 20.32 -59.07 -12.84
N GLU A 349 19.51 -58.10 -13.24
CA GLU A 349 19.80 -57.08 -14.24
C GLU A 349 20.49 -55.88 -13.57
N GLU A 350 21.64 -55.47 -14.09
CA GLU A 350 22.53 -54.52 -13.42
C GLU A 350 21.97 -53.08 -13.45
N HIS A 351 21.41 -52.66 -14.59
CA HIS A 351 20.89 -51.29 -14.72
C HIS A 351 19.73 -51.05 -13.74
N THR A 352 18.85 -52.03 -13.53
CA THR A 352 17.71 -51.99 -12.60
C THR A 352 18.16 -51.78 -11.16
N VAL A 353 19.22 -52.51 -10.74
CA VAL A 353 19.83 -52.35 -9.42
C VAL A 353 20.51 -51.00 -9.29
N ASN A 354 21.23 -50.54 -10.32
CA ASN A 354 21.93 -49.26 -10.30
C ASN A 354 20.93 -48.09 -10.24
N MET A 355 19.82 -48.16 -10.96
CA MET A 355 18.70 -47.20 -10.88
C MET A 355 18.08 -47.20 -9.47
N ALA A 356 17.79 -48.37 -8.90
CA ALA A 356 17.26 -48.48 -7.54
C ALA A 356 18.24 -47.90 -6.48
N SER A 357 19.54 -48.15 -6.66
CA SER A 357 20.60 -47.62 -5.79
C SER A 357 20.76 -46.09 -5.94
N ALA A 358 20.55 -45.54 -7.14
CA ALA A 358 20.53 -44.10 -7.37
C ALA A 358 19.34 -43.42 -6.66
N PHE A 359 18.14 -44.01 -6.71
CA PHE A 359 17.00 -43.51 -5.92
C PHE A 359 17.28 -43.57 -4.41
N LEU A 360 17.92 -44.63 -3.91
CA LEU A 360 18.32 -44.71 -2.50
C LEU A 360 19.36 -43.65 -2.13
N THR A 361 20.32 -43.38 -3.01
CA THR A 361 21.36 -42.35 -2.83
C THR A 361 20.74 -40.95 -2.77
N LYS A 362 19.75 -40.66 -3.63
CA LYS A 362 18.99 -39.40 -3.59
C LYS A 362 18.38 -39.17 -2.20
N ASP A 363 17.62 -40.14 -1.69
CA ASP A 363 16.91 -39.96 -0.42
C ASP A 363 17.87 -39.88 0.79
N ILE A 364 19.03 -40.56 0.74
CA ILE A 364 20.10 -40.40 1.74
C ILE A 364 20.67 -38.97 1.72
N LEU A 365 20.90 -38.40 0.53
CA LEU A 365 21.37 -37.01 0.38
C LEU A 365 20.32 -36.00 0.85
N GLU A 366 19.04 -36.24 0.55
CA GLU A 366 17.92 -35.41 0.99
C GLU A 366 17.82 -35.38 2.53
N VAL A 367 17.97 -36.52 3.21
CA VAL A 367 18.08 -36.59 4.68
C VAL A 367 19.30 -35.83 5.20
N GLY A 368 20.43 -35.85 4.48
CA GLY A 368 21.62 -35.06 4.83
C GLY A 368 21.39 -33.55 4.77
N LEU A 369 20.71 -33.07 3.74
CA LEU A 369 20.31 -31.66 3.60
C LEU A 369 19.32 -31.25 4.70
N LEU A 370 18.30 -32.07 4.97
CA LEU A 370 17.31 -31.82 6.01
C LEU A 370 17.94 -31.76 7.41
N LYS A 371 18.91 -32.64 7.73
CA LYS A 371 19.68 -32.56 8.99
C LYS A 371 20.48 -31.26 9.11
N THR A 372 21.01 -30.77 7.99
CA THR A 372 21.79 -29.52 7.98
C THR A 372 20.88 -28.30 8.21
N ASP A 373 19.71 -28.24 7.57
CA ASP A 373 18.74 -27.17 7.86
C ASP A 373 18.22 -27.25 9.29
N LEU A 374 17.94 -28.45 9.80
CA LEU A 374 17.49 -28.65 11.19
C LEU A 374 18.53 -28.10 12.19
N ALA A 375 19.81 -28.42 12.02
CA ALA A 375 20.88 -27.87 12.86
C ALA A 375 20.94 -26.32 12.82
N ASN A 376 20.79 -25.73 11.62
CA ASN A 376 20.74 -24.27 11.47
C ASN A 376 19.50 -23.66 12.17
N LYS A 377 18.36 -24.35 12.16
CA LYS A 377 17.14 -23.92 12.88
C LYS A 377 17.33 -24.04 14.40
N GLU A 378 17.96 -25.10 14.90
CA GLU A 378 18.28 -25.27 16.32
C GLU A 378 19.21 -24.15 16.83
N GLU A 379 20.25 -23.78 16.07
CA GLU A 379 21.12 -22.65 16.39
C GLU A 379 20.35 -21.32 16.40
N SER A 380 19.47 -21.09 15.42
CA SER A 380 18.61 -19.90 15.39
C SER A 380 17.66 -19.82 16.60
N ILE A 381 17.07 -20.95 17.01
CA ILE A 381 16.23 -21.04 18.22
C ILE A 381 17.05 -20.74 19.48
N LYS A 382 18.28 -21.26 19.58
CA LYS A 382 19.18 -20.97 20.70
C LYS A 382 19.49 -19.47 20.80
N ASN A 383 19.86 -18.84 19.68
CA ASN A 383 20.15 -17.41 19.61
C ASN A 383 18.92 -16.54 19.95
N LEU A 384 17.72 -16.95 19.53
CA LEU A 384 16.47 -16.28 19.92
C LEU A 384 16.18 -16.41 21.42
N ASN A 385 16.41 -17.59 22.02
CA ASN A 385 16.24 -17.79 23.46
C ASN A 385 17.24 -16.98 24.29
N GLU A 386 18.49 -16.87 23.85
CA GLU A 386 19.50 -16.02 24.50
C GLU A 386 19.08 -14.54 24.48
N ASN A 387 18.59 -14.04 23.34
CA ASN A 387 18.03 -12.69 23.22
C ASN A 387 16.78 -12.47 24.09
N LEU A 388 15.89 -13.46 24.17
CA LEU A 388 14.66 -13.40 24.99
C LEU A 388 15.01 -13.31 26.48
N ASN A 389 15.98 -14.11 26.95
CA ASN A 389 16.48 -14.05 28.32
C ASN A 389 17.10 -12.68 28.64
N ALA A 390 17.93 -12.13 27.75
CA ALA A 390 18.50 -10.79 27.93
C ALA A 390 17.44 -9.69 28.01
N LEU A 391 16.35 -9.80 27.23
CA LEU A 391 15.23 -8.86 27.29
C LEU A 391 14.42 -9.00 28.59
N ASN A 392 14.21 -10.23 29.09
CA ASN A 392 13.56 -10.48 30.38
C ASN A 392 14.37 -9.91 31.56
N ASP A 393 15.70 -10.04 31.52
CA ASP A 393 16.60 -9.43 32.52
C ASP A 393 16.48 -7.89 32.51
N GLU A 394 16.31 -7.29 31.32
CA GLU A 394 16.09 -5.84 31.21
C GLU A 394 14.70 -5.44 31.74
N ILE A 395 13.65 -6.20 31.43
CA ILE A 395 12.30 -5.99 31.97
C ILE A 395 12.32 -6.04 33.50
N THR A 396 12.95 -7.07 34.08
CA THR A 396 13.06 -7.22 35.55
C THR A 396 13.74 -6.00 36.20
N LYS A 397 14.86 -5.52 35.65
CA LYS A 397 15.54 -4.29 36.14
C LYS A 397 14.65 -3.05 36.02
N ARG A 398 13.86 -2.94 34.95
CA ARG A 398 12.88 -1.85 34.76
C ARG A 398 11.74 -1.95 35.79
N GLU A 399 11.24 -3.14 36.10
CA GLU A 399 10.22 -3.39 37.13
C GLU A 399 10.71 -3.05 38.54
N GLU A 400 11.93 -3.47 38.90
CA GLU A 400 12.60 -3.06 40.15
C GLU A 400 12.70 -1.53 40.25
N THR A 401 13.11 -0.88 39.17
CA THR A 401 13.22 0.58 39.08
C THR A 401 11.84 1.24 39.28
N ILE A 402 10.80 0.77 38.59
CA ILE A 402 9.41 1.26 38.73
C ILE A 402 8.91 1.07 40.17
N SER A 403 9.21 -0.07 40.81
CA SER A 403 8.84 -0.34 42.20
C SER A 403 9.50 0.65 43.17
N SER A 404 10.80 0.93 42.99
CA SER A 404 11.54 1.91 43.80
C SER A 404 11.01 3.35 43.63
N LEU A 405 10.66 3.74 42.41
CA LEU A 405 10.05 5.04 42.11
C LEU A 405 8.65 5.15 42.72
N LYS A 406 7.85 4.09 42.66
CA LYS A 406 6.51 4.04 43.27
C LYS A 406 6.57 4.19 44.80
N SER A 407 7.53 3.52 45.45
CA SER A 407 7.77 3.68 46.90
C SER A 407 8.22 5.11 47.23
N THR A 408 9.13 5.68 46.45
CA THR A 408 9.59 7.07 46.60
C THR A 408 8.44 8.07 46.46
N LEU A 409 7.56 7.87 45.48
CA LEU A 409 6.38 8.71 45.25
C LEU A 409 5.37 8.60 46.39
N GLN A 410 5.13 7.41 46.94
CA GLN A 410 4.30 7.22 48.13
C GLN A 410 4.87 7.97 49.35
N ASN A 411 6.18 7.87 49.60
CA ASN A 411 6.84 8.60 50.69
C ASN A 411 6.70 10.13 50.52
N LYS A 412 6.87 10.65 49.29
CA LYS A 412 6.66 12.07 49.00
C LYS A 412 5.21 12.52 49.13
N GLN A 413 4.24 11.67 48.76
CA GLN A 413 2.82 11.95 48.98
C GLN A 413 2.48 12.04 50.48
N ILE A 414 3.04 11.16 51.32
CA ILE A 414 2.90 11.21 52.77
C ILE A 414 3.54 12.48 53.35
N GLU A 415 4.74 12.86 52.88
CA GLU A 415 5.41 14.09 53.30
C GLU A 415 4.59 15.35 52.97
N ILE A 416 4.06 15.45 51.74
CA ILE A 416 3.16 16.54 51.32
C ILE A 416 1.90 16.59 52.19
N THR A 417 1.29 15.43 52.47
CA THR A 417 0.07 15.34 53.30
C THR A 417 0.34 15.82 54.73
N ASN A 418 1.47 15.40 55.31
CA ASN A 418 1.90 15.83 56.65
C ASN A 418 2.23 17.33 56.71
N LEU A 419 2.80 17.91 55.65
CA LEU A 419 3.01 19.36 55.54
C LEU A 419 1.68 20.12 55.43
N GLY A 420 0.71 19.60 54.68
CA GLY A 420 -0.64 20.13 54.63
C GLY A 420 -1.28 20.22 56.01
N ILE A 421 -1.30 19.12 56.76
CA ILE A 421 -1.82 19.06 58.13
C ILE A 421 -1.10 20.05 59.06
N LYS A 422 0.22 20.18 58.97
CA LYS A 422 0.99 21.17 59.76
C LYS A 422 0.61 22.61 59.41
N HIS A 423 0.44 22.93 58.13
CA HIS A 423 0.01 24.26 57.70
C HIS A 423 -1.42 24.57 58.15
N GLU A 424 -2.35 23.61 58.08
CA GLU A 424 -3.71 23.77 58.61
C GLU A 424 -3.71 24.03 60.12
N GLN A 425 -2.94 23.26 60.90
CA GLN A 425 -2.76 23.49 62.34
C GLN A 425 -2.15 24.87 62.63
N GLN A 426 -1.15 25.30 61.85
CA GLN A 426 -0.54 26.62 62.02
C GLN A 426 -1.51 27.77 61.68
N ILE A 427 -2.35 27.59 60.65
CA ILE A 427 -3.44 28.53 60.30
C ILE A 427 -4.47 28.58 61.45
N GLU A 428 -4.83 27.45 62.04
CA GLU A 428 -5.76 27.40 63.17
C GLU A 428 -5.20 28.13 64.42
N ILE A 429 -3.92 27.92 64.73
CA ILE A 429 -3.22 28.61 65.83
C ILE A 429 -3.19 30.12 65.57
N LEU A 430 -2.73 30.56 64.39
CA LEU A 430 -2.68 31.98 64.04
C LEU A 430 -4.07 32.63 64.03
N THR A 431 -5.11 31.90 63.62
CA THR A 431 -6.50 32.36 63.66
C THR A 431 -6.97 32.55 65.10
N LYS A 432 -6.67 31.62 66.00
CA LYS A 432 -6.99 31.72 67.44
C LYS A 432 -6.22 32.88 68.11
N GLU A 433 -4.94 33.06 67.79
CA GLU A 433 -4.14 34.19 68.27
C GLU A 433 -4.68 35.54 67.79
N ALA A 434 -5.05 35.63 66.51
CA ALA A 434 -5.69 36.83 65.95
C ALA A 434 -7.02 37.12 66.65
N GLN A 435 -7.90 36.11 66.81
CA GLN A 435 -9.16 36.26 67.55
C GLN A 435 -8.94 36.71 69.00
N LYS A 436 -7.92 36.19 69.70
CA LYS A 436 -7.57 36.62 71.06
C LYS A 436 -7.14 38.09 71.08
N LYS A 437 -6.24 38.50 70.17
CA LYS A 437 -5.82 39.91 70.04
C LYS A 437 -6.98 40.84 69.70
N TYR A 438 -7.90 40.41 68.83
CA TYR A 438 -9.11 41.20 68.53
C TYR A 438 -9.99 41.38 69.77
N LYS A 439 -10.17 40.35 70.61
CA LYS A 439 -10.91 40.47 71.87
C LYS A 439 -10.21 41.37 72.89
N GLU A 440 -8.91 41.21 73.08
CA GLU A 440 -8.11 42.06 73.96
C GLU A 440 -8.18 43.54 73.52
N LEU A 441 -8.13 43.79 72.21
CA LEU A 441 -8.23 45.12 71.63
C LEU A 441 -9.65 45.72 71.76
N ASP A 442 -10.69 44.90 71.59
CA ASP A 442 -12.09 45.30 71.78
C ASP A 442 -12.40 45.61 73.26
N GLU A 443 -11.86 44.82 74.19
CA GLU A 443 -11.94 45.10 75.64
C GLU A 443 -11.25 46.43 76.01
N VAL A 444 -10.06 46.70 75.46
CA VAL A 444 -9.33 47.96 75.66
C VAL A 444 -10.12 49.14 75.08
N TYR A 445 -10.58 49.07 73.83
CA TYR A 445 -11.37 50.17 73.24
C TYR A 445 -12.73 50.35 73.93
N SER A 446 -13.39 49.28 74.37
CA SER A 446 -14.63 49.35 75.15
C SER A 446 -14.42 50.05 76.50
N ALA A 447 -13.29 49.79 77.17
CA ALA A 447 -12.91 50.50 78.39
C ALA A 447 -12.58 51.98 78.11
N GLU A 448 -11.89 52.29 77.02
CA GLU A 448 -11.56 53.66 76.61
C GLU A 448 -12.83 54.46 76.26
N ILE A 449 -13.75 53.88 75.48
CA ILE A 449 -15.06 54.46 75.16
C ILE A 449 -15.87 54.73 76.44
N LYS A 450 -15.85 53.82 77.43
CA LYS A 450 -16.50 54.06 78.72
C LYS A 450 -15.88 55.20 79.52
N LYS A 451 -14.55 55.35 79.52
CA LYS A 451 -13.89 56.51 80.15
C LYS A 451 -14.32 57.82 79.48
N VAL A 452 -14.19 57.90 78.16
CA VAL A 452 -14.57 59.09 77.38
C VAL A 452 -16.04 59.42 77.58
N LYS A 453 -16.92 58.41 77.63
CA LYS A 453 -18.34 58.63 77.93
C LYS A 453 -18.55 59.18 79.34
N ASN A 454 -17.92 58.61 80.37
CA ASN A 454 -18.01 59.13 81.74
C ASN A 454 -17.43 60.56 81.87
N GLU A 455 -16.44 60.93 81.06
CA GLU A 455 -15.91 62.30 80.98
C GLU A 455 -16.88 63.25 80.28
N LEU A 456 -17.56 62.79 79.23
CA LEU A 456 -18.63 63.53 78.56
C LEU A 456 -19.82 63.75 79.50
N ASP A 457 -20.33 62.70 80.14
CA ASP A 457 -21.44 62.77 81.10
C ASP A 457 -21.13 63.76 82.25
N LYS A 458 -19.86 63.81 82.72
CA LYS A 458 -19.41 64.83 83.68
C LYS A 458 -19.42 66.25 83.12
N LYS A 459 -18.97 66.43 81.87
CA LYS A 459 -18.97 67.75 81.22
C LYS A 459 -20.38 68.25 80.95
N ASP A 460 -21.31 67.35 80.65
CA ASP A 460 -22.74 67.70 80.56
C ASP A 460 -23.29 68.13 81.93
N THR A 461 -22.95 67.45 83.04
CA THR A 461 -23.34 67.94 84.38
C THR A 461 -22.68 69.26 84.79
N GLU A 462 -21.41 69.50 84.41
CA GLU A 462 -20.76 70.80 84.62
C GLU A 462 -21.41 71.93 83.80
N LEU A 463 -21.96 71.61 82.62
CA LEU A 463 -22.72 72.55 81.80
C LEU A 463 -24.09 72.84 82.41
N GLU A 464 -24.82 71.83 82.89
CA GLU A 464 -26.07 72.03 83.63
C GLU A 464 -25.86 72.92 84.87
N GLU A 465 -24.82 72.68 85.67
CA GLU A 465 -24.47 73.53 86.82
C GLU A 465 -24.12 74.98 86.42
N GLN A 466 -23.50 75.18 85.25
CA GLN A 466 -23.19 76.51 84.71
C GLN A 466 -24.45 77.22 84.21
N ASP A 467 -25.36 76.54 83.52
CA ASP A 467 -26.64 77.10 83.08
C ASP A 467 -27.51 77.48 84.29
N ASP A 468 -27.53 76.65 85.33
CA ASP A 468 -28.23 76.91 86.59
C ASP A 468 -27.64 78.13 87.33
N LEU A 469 -26.31 78.30 87.29
CA LEU A 469 -25.63 79.49 87.79
C LEU A 469 -25.95 80.74 86.94
N ILE A 470 -25.99 80.62 85.61
CA ILE A 470 -26.39 81.69 84.69
C ILE A 470 -27.83 82.13 84.96
N LEU A 471 -28.76 81.21 85.18
CA LEU A 471 -30.15 81.51 85.58
C LEU A 471 -30.22 82.27 86.90
N ARG A 472 -29.47 81.84 87.92
CA ARG A 472 -29.38 82.55 89.22
C ARG A 472 -28.81 83.95 89.04
N LEU A 473 -27.71 84.11 88.32
CA LEU A 473 -27.09 85.42 88.03
C LEU A 473 -28.04 86.34 87.26
N ASN A 474 -28.76 85.82 86.26
CA ASN A 474 -29.76 86.58 85.51
C ASN A 474 -30.91 87.05 86.42
N SER A 475 -31.44 86.18 87.29
CA SER A 475 -32.47 86.57 88.26
C SER A 475 -31.98 87.64 89.25
N GLN A 476 -30.70 87.56 89.65
CA GLN A 476 -30.07 88.56 90.52
C GLN A 476 -29.87 89.90 89.80
N ILE A 477 -29.53 89.88 88.50
CA ILE A 477 -29.48 91.07 87.64
C ILE A 477 -30.87 91.71 87.50
N GLU A 478 -31.94 90.93 87.33
CA GLU A 478 -33.30 91.48 87.30
C GLU A 478 -33.72 92.08 88.64
N LEU A 479 -33.42 91.41 89.76
CA LEU A 479 -33.65 91.96 91.10
C LEU A 479 -32.91 93.28 91.31
N LEU A 480 -31.63 93.36 90.92
CA LEU A 480 -30.83 94.58 91.00
C LEU A 480 -31.36 95.69 90.08
N LYS A 481 -31.83 95.37 88.87
CA LYS A 481 -32.52 96.32 87.98
C LYS A 481 -33.80 96.86 88.62
N SER A 482 -34.60 96.01 89.27
CA SER A 482 -35.82 96.40 89.97
C SER A 482 -35.53 97.30 91.18
N GLN A 483 -34.52 96.95 91.98
CA GLN A 483 -34.04 97.77 93.09
C GLN A 483 -33.52 99.13 92.62
N LEU A 484 -32.69 99.16 91.57
CA LEU A 484 -32.18 100.39 90.96
C LEU A 484 -33.33 101.28 90.45
N ASN A 485 -34.34 100.70 89.81
CA ASN A 485 -35.52 101.44 89.35
C ASN A 485 -36.33 102.01 90.54
N THR A 486 -36.43 101.26 91.64
CA THR A 486 -37.09 101.70 92.87
C THR A 486 -36.35 102.85 93.54
N GLU A 487 -35.02 102.80 93.62
CA GLU A 487 -34.19 103.90 94.11
C GLU A 487 -34.20 105.10 93.16
N ASN A 488 -34.24 104.91 91.85
CA ASN A 488 -34.43 106.01 90.88
C ASN A 488 -35.77 106.74 91.13
N VAL A 489 -36.87 106.01 91.33
CA VAL A 489 -38.18 106.60 91.67
C VAL A 489 -38.14 107.35 93.00
N LYS A 490 -37.45 106.84 94.03
CA LYS A 490 -37.22 107.59 95.28
C LYS A 490 -36.41 108.85 95.05
N ASN A 491 -35.35 108.78 94.25
CA ASN A 491 -34.48 109.90 93.95
C ASN A 491 -35.22 110.99 93.15
N GLU A 492 -36.05 110.62 92.16
CA GLU A 492 -36.97 111.55 91.48
C GLU A 492 -37.93 112.25 92.46
N ASN A 493 -38.49 111.52 93.43
CA ASN A 493 -39.36 112.11 94.45
C ASN A 493 -38.59 113.08 95.36
N LEU A 494 -37.35 112.75 95.77
CA LEU A 494 -36.47 113.64 96.54
C LEU A 494 -36.03 114.87 95.73
N ILE A 495 -35.88 114.75 94.41
CA ILE A 495 -35.62 115.89 93.51
C ILE A 495 -36.84 116.83 93.49
N ARG A 496 -38.06 116.30 93.29
CA ARG A 496 -39.31 117.10 93.35
C ARG A 496 -39.52 117.76 94.72
N GLU A 497 -39.18 117.07 95.81
CA GLU A 497 -39.25 117.64 97.16
C GLU A 497 -38.22 118.77 97.36
N ASN A 498 -36.99 118.60 96.88
CA ASN A 498 -35.99 119.67 96.86
C ASN A 498 -36.41 120.86 96.00
N GLU A 499 -37.04 120.66 94.84
CA GLU A 499 -37.57 121.75 94.01
C GLU A 499 -38.70 122.53 94.70
N SER A 500 -39.60 121.82 95.40
CA SER A 500 -40.66 122.39 96.26
C SER A 500 -40.09 123.19 97.44
N LEU A 501 -39.01 122.72 98.06
CA LEU A 501 -38.31 123.45 99.11
C LEU A 501 -37.56 124.67 98.55
N LYS A 502 -36.93 124.55 97.38
CA LYS A 502 -36.19 125.63 96.70
C LYS A 502 -37.12 126.78 96.28
N THR A 503 -38.31 126.48 95.76
CA THR A 503 -39.34 127.50 95.46
C THR A 503 -39.87 128.17 96.73
N LYS A 504 -40.12 127.42 97.81
CA LYS A 504 -40.47 127.99 99.13
C LYS A 504 -39.36 128.86 99.72
N LEU A 505 -38.09 128.55 99.45
CA LEU A 505 -36.95 129.35 99.89
C LEU A 505 -36.86 130.69 99.13
N GLY A 506 -37.07 130.66 97.80
CA GLY A 506 -37.10 131.85 96.96
C GLY A 506 -38.16 132.88 97.40
N LEU A 507 -39.39 132.41 97.65
CA LEU A 507 -40.50 133.25 98.15
C LEU A 507 -40.24 133.86 99.55
N LYS A 508 -39.28 133.32 100.33
CA LYS A 508 -38.82 133.94 101.57
C LYS A 508 -37.68 134.95 101.35
N HIS A 509 -36.93 134.82 100.26
CA HIS A 509 -35.79 135.68 99.95
C HIS A 509 -36.26 137.04 99.40
N GLU A 510 -37.23 137.05 98.47
CA GLU A 510 -37.87 138.29 97.96
C GLU A 510 -38.41 139.16 99.10
N LYS A 511 -39.03 138.52 100.11
CA LYS A 511 -39.57 139.17 101.31
C LYS A 511 -38.53 139.79 102.25
N ILE A 512 -37.24 139.46 102.08
CA ILE A 512 -36.13 140.03 102.84
C ILE A 512 -35.50 141.20 102.06
N GLU A 513 -35.46 141.13 100.72
CA GLU A 513 -34.98 142.24 99.87
C GLU A 513 -35.87 143.49 99.96
N GLU A 514 -37.20 143.35 100.03
CA GLU A 514 -38.12 144.49 100.25
C GLU A 514 -37.82 145.27 101.54
N ILE A 515 -37.39 144.57 102.61
CA ILE A 515 -37.09 145.17 103.91
C ILE A 515 -35.74 145.91 103.87
N LEU A 516 -34.76 145.40 103.11
CA LEU A 516 -33.42 145.98 103.03
C LEU A 516 -33.37 147.25 102.17
N ASN A 517 -34.18 147.34 101.10
CA ASN A 517 -34.11 148.45 100.13
C ASN A 517 -34.68 149.80 100.62
N SER A 518 -35.33 149.84 101.79
CA SER A 518 -35.93 151.09 102.30
C SER A 518 -35.00 151.98 103.14
N ASN A 519 -33.77 151.52 103.47
CA ASN A 519 -33.07 152.03 104.66
C ASN A 519 -31.70 152.71 104.45
N ASN A 520 -31.15 152.84 103.24
CA ASN A 520 -29.83 153.46 103.04
C ASN A 520 -29.71 154.34 101.77
N GLN A 521 -29.78 155.66 101.95
CA GLN A 521 -29.10 156.62 101.06
C GLN A 521 -28.35 157.69 101.86
N LYS A 522 -27.06 157.89 101.45
CA LYS A 522 -25.87 158.38 102.21
C LYS A 522 -25.18 157.26 103.01
N ASP A 523 -23.87 157.26 103.32
CA ASP A 523 -22.65 157.96 102.82
C ASP A 523 -21.40 157.32 103.53
N ARG A 524 -20.17 157.24 103.00
CA ARG A 524 -19.59 157.44 101.65
C ARG A 524 -18.16 156.82 101.58
N LEU A 525 -17.69 156.47 100.37
CA LEU A 525 -16.27 156.32 99.92
C LEU A 525 -15.35 155.12 100.35
N ASP A 526 -14.60 154.66 99.32
CA ASP A 526 -13.28 153.95 99.22
C ASP A 526 -13.05 152.48 99.68
N ASN A 527 -12.21 151.58 99.09
CA ASN A 527 -11.15 151.50 98.01
C ASN A 527 -9.70 151.21 98.53
N LYS A 528 -8.75 150.52 97.84
CA LYS A 528 -8.72 149.44 96.78
C LYS A 528 -7.24 148.92 96.58
N ASP A 529 -7.06 147.86 95.77
CA ASP A 529 -5.93 147.57 94.81
C ASP A 529 -4.94 146.38 95.01
N ILE A 530 -4.72 145.68 93.87
CA ILE A 530 -3.68 144.69 93.45
C ILE A 530 -3.54 144.85 91.91
N ASP A 531 -2.41 144.41 91.32
CA ASP A 531 -2.07 144.33 89.87
C ASP A 531 -1.44 145.55 89.17
N GLU A 532 -0.24 145.95 89.61
CA GLU A 532 0.74 146.61 88.74
C GLU A 532 2.18 146.13 89.05
N LEU A 533 3.02 146.02 88.01
CA LEU A 533 4.51 145.99 88.08
C LEU A 533 5.21 144.78 88.74
N LYS A 534 5.26 143.65 88.01
CA LYS A 534 6.44 142.74 88.02
C LYS A 534 7.07 142.57 86.65
N ASP A 535 7.09 143.66 85.89
CA ASP A 535 7.63 143.77 84.53
C ASP A 535 9.16 144.00 84.51
N ILE A 536 9.89 143.29 85.39
CA ILE A 536 11.37 143.34 85.48
C ILE A 536 11.92 141.91 85.51
N LEU A 537 12.05 141.34 84.31
CA LEU A 537 12.85 140.14 84.02
C LEU A 537 14.22 140.53 83.43
N LYS A 538 14.69 141.76 83.66
CA LYS A 538 15.66 142.38 82.73
C LYS A 538 16.71 143.33 83.29
N ASP A 539 17.04 143.22 84.58
CA ASP A 539 18.33 143.71 85.07
C ASP A 539 19.18 142.55 85.59
N GLU A 540 20.18 142.24 84.78
CA GLU A 540 21.56 142.19 85.25
C GLU A 540 21.92 141.18 86.35
N LYS A 541 21.73 139.89 86.01
CA LYS A 541 22.92 139.00 85.93
C LYS A 541 23.86 139.45 84.78
N GLN A 542 24.37 140.66 84.92
CA GLN A 542 25.52 141.20 84.20
C GLN A 542 26.64 141.21 85.22
N SER A 543 27.67 140.40 84.98
CA SER A 543 28.62 139.96 86.00
C SER A 543 27.95 139.07 87.07
N ASN A 544 28.29 137.81 87.28
CA ASN A 544 29.20 136.88 86.62
C ASN A 544 28.88 135.53 87.31
N ASN A 545 28.98 134.33 86.73
CA ASN A 545 28.90 133.85 85.35
C ASN A 545 28.81 132.29 85.46
N ASN A 546 29.22 131.46 84.48
CA ASN A 546 29.30 129.99 84.65
C ASN A 546 30.19 129.28 83.59
N LYS A 547 31.47 129.67 83.47
CA LYS A 547 32.30 129.32 82.30
C LYS A 547 33.84 129.28 82.48
N ARG A 548 34.32 128.94 83.68
CA ARG A 548 35.72 128.51 83.97
C ARG A 548 35.70 127.64 85.25
N GLU A 549 36.42 126.53 85.43
CA GLU A 549 37.19 125.66 84.53
C GLU A 549 36.98 124.19 84.93
N ALA A 550 36.23 123.41 84.14
CA ALA A 550 36.54 121.98 83.97
C ALA A 550 37.49 121.88 82.78
N LEU A 551 38.76 122.22 83.03
CA LEU A 551 39.75 122.48 82.00
C LEU A 551 40.00 121.27 81.08
N ALA A 552 40.02 121.60 79.79
CA ALA A 552 40.44 120.78 78.67
C ALA A 552 41.59 119.79 78.95
N SER A 553 41.43 118.56 78.46
CA SER A 553 42.54 117.73 77.96
C SER A 553 42.10 116.70 76.89
N MET A 554 41.22 117.12 75.97
CA MET A 554 41.51 116.89 74.55
C MET A 554 41.98 118.22 73.97
N ARG A 555 43.30 118.35 73.80
CA ARG A 555 43.93 119.31 72.90
C ARG A 555 43.63 118.86 71.45
N PHE A 556 43.51 119.73 70.44
CA PHE A 556 43.93 121.14 70.32
C PHE A 556 42.98 121.91 69.36
N GLU A 557 43.02 123.25 69.38
CA GLU A 557 42.38 124.23 68.45
C GLU A 557 40.82 124.29 68.45
N ASP A 558 40.14 125.45 68.62
CA ASP A 558 40.59 126.83 68.90
C ASP A 558 39.44 127.72 69.45
N ILE A 559 39.74 128.66 70.38
CA ILE A 559 39.04 129.96 70.63
C ILE A 559 37.58 129.93 71.21
N LEU A 560 37.09 130.74 72.19
CA LEU A 560 37.64 131.64 73.24
C LEU A 560 36.54 132.04 74.29
N ARG A 561 36.97 132.62 75.44
CA ARG A 561 36.28 133.51 76.44
C ARG A 561 35.01 133.01 77.21
N GLU A 562 35.12 132.66 78.50
CA GLU A 562 35.09 133.47 79.79
C GLU A 562 33.66 133.57 80.43
N ASP A 563 33.37 133.45 81.75
CA ASP A 563 34.11 133.13 83.02
C ASP A 563 33.12 132.71 84.18
N ASP A 564 33.45 132.84 85.48
CA ASP A 564 33.12 132.06 86.74
C ASP A 564 31.83 132.26 87.64
N SER A 565 31.42 131.17 88.36
CA SER A 565 30.93 131.10 89.80
C SER A 565 29.50 131.61 90.21
N ASN A 566 28.82 131.29 91.34
CA ASN A 566 28.91 130.32 92.47
C ASN A 566 27.68 130.43 93.45
N ASN A 567 27.54 129.44 94.37
CA ASN A 567 27.00 129.48 95.76
C ASN A 567 25.50 129.84 96.04
N GLU A 568 24.83 129.41 97.13
CA GLU A 568 24.99 128.37 98.18
C GLU A 568 23.68 128.30 99.03
N ASN A 569 23.39 127.16 99.70
CA ASN A 569 22.75 127.05 101.05
C ASN A 569 21.34 127.68 101.31
N GLU A 570 20.53 127.36 102.34
CA GLU A 570 20.47 126.26 103.32
C GLU A 570 19.07 126.21 104.01
N THR A 571 18.67 125.02 104.51
CA THR A 571 17.90 124.76 105.77
C THR A 571 16.46 125.28 106.06
N ASN A 572 15.65 124.38 106.67
CA ASN A 572 14.80 124.54 107.89
C ASN A 572 13.71 125.66 107.96
N THR A 573 12.65 125.62 108.78
CA THR A 573 12.09 124.72 109.84
C THR A 573 10.58 125.07 109.96
N ASN A 574 9.63 124.13 110.03
CA ASN A 574 9.08 123.46 111.24
C ASN A 574 8.07 124.28 112.11
N ILE A 575 7.14 123.57 112.79
CA ILE A 575 6.33 123.97 113.97
C ILE A 575 4.93 124.65 113.80
N LYS A 576 3.90 123.80 113.94
CA LYS A 576 2.69 123.86 114.83
C LYS A 576 1.85 125.15 115.08
N LYS A 577 0.53 124.89 114.99
CA LYS A 577 -0.58 125.20 115.96
C LYS A 577 -1.30 126.57 115.98
N GLN A 578 -2.63 126.44 115.78
CA GLN A 578 -3.74 127.02 116.56
C GLN A 578 -3.71 128.52 116.91
N ARG A 579 -4.71 129.24 116.39
CA ARG A 579 -5.85 129.64 117.23
C ARG A 579 -7.16 129.62 116.44
#